data_AF-A0A7S0F7C9-F1
#
_entry.id   AF-A0A7S0F7C9-F1
#
_cell.length_a   1.000
_cell.length_b   1.000
_cell.length_c   1.000
_cell.angle_alpha   90.00
_cell.angle_beta   90.00
_cell.angle_gamma   90.00
#
_symmetry.space_group_name_H-M   'P 1'
#
loop_
_entity.id
_entity.type
_entity.pdbx_description
1 polymer ?
#
loop_
_entity_poly.entity_id
_entity_poly.type
_entity_poly.pdbx_seq_one_letter_code
_entity_poly.pdbx_strand_id
1 'polypeptide(L)'
;MSSALYNDIVSEWNRLVSEFESLQNGSPFWFESSSEYQKVFKAMAATTASCTTIWIISLHIYGNYFATKETPYEKKAKTSYQVTNLCFNFAIGCLGAYMQYWVLPTLPAYNAASSIERIPGLFDEFYLMPAMQLGYQAWSIPIGILYVGESKEMICHHLGVVLAGSCGAFSHFGFRYWLPFFFGVFELSSVPLAMMNMFNSHPEARKKHPILNHVSRVSFVASFLYIRVWKWLPVGPLYMRNNFFLFLTAEFGATKLFLLLQFLFGVYLGYLQMYWAVMVARLALRFIFGKKKKKA
;
A
#
# COMPACT_ATOMS: atom_id res chain seq x y z
N MET A 1 7.54 -14.34 -34.43
CA MET A 1 7.12 -12.93 -34.31
C MET A 1 7.25 -12.31 -35.69
N SER A 2 6.23 -11.62 -36.23
CA SER A 2 6.34 -10.99 -37.55
C SER A 2 7.30 -9.79 -37.49
N SER A 3 7.92 -9.44 -38.63
CA SER A 3 8.77 -8.24 -38.74
C SER A 3 8.01 -6.96 -38.39
N ALA A 4 6.70 -6.90 -38.70
CA ALA A 4 5.82 -5.79 -38.34
C ALA A 4 5.71 -5.62 -36.81
N LEU A 5 5.40 -6.69 -36.07
CA LEU A 5 5.28 -6.62 -34.61
C LEU A 5 6.60 -6.23 -33.93
N TYR A 6 7.74 -6.68 -34.47
CA TYR A 6 9.05 -6.25 -33.98
C TYR A 6 9.27 -4.75 -34.16
N ASN A 7 8.99 -4.23 -35.36
CA ASN A 7 9.15 -2.81 -35.66
C ASN A 7 8.25 -1.94 -34.78
N ASP A 8 7.01 -2.36 -34.55
CA ASP A 8 6.07 -1.65 -33.68
C ASP A 8 6.57 -1.58 -32.23
N ILE A 9 7.10 -2.70 -31.70
CA ILE A 9 7.67 -2.76 -30.35
C ILE A 9 8.89 -1.85 -30.23
N VAL A 10 9.79 -1.88 -31.21
CA VAL A 10 11.01 -1.05 -31.20
C VAL A 10 10.65 0.43 -31.32
N SER A 11 9.69 0.77 -32.17
CA SER A 11 9.21 2.15 -32.33
C SER A 11 8.61 2.68 -31.03
N GLU A 12 7.74 1.91 -30.39
CA GLU A 12 7.13 2.26 -29.10
C GLU A 12 8.18 2.38 -27.98
N TRP A 13 9.15 1.47 -27.94
CA TRP A 13 10.26 1.52 -26.99
C TRP A 13 11.06 2.82 -27.12
N ASN A 14 11.47 3.17 -28.35
CA ASN A 14 12.26 4.38 -28.60
C ASN A 14 11.46 5.65 -28.27
N ARG A 15 10.16 5.67 -28.58
CA ARG A 15 9.25 6.76 -28.21
C ARG A 15 9.22 6.95 -26.69
N LEU A 16 9.00 5.88 -25.93
CA LEU A 16 8.94 5.94 -24.47
C LEU A 16 10.28 6.38 -23.87
N VAL A 17 11.41 5.84 -24.31
CA VAL A 17 12.73 6.27 -23.83
C VAL A 17 12.92 7.77 -24.03
N SER A 18 12.64 8.28 -25.23
CA SER A 18 12.79 9.70 -25.56
C SER A 18 11.89 10.60 -24.70
N GLU A 19 10.64 10.19 -24.45
CA GLU A 19 9.72 10.95 -23.59
C GLU A 19 10.18 10.99 -22.13
N PHE A 20 10.72 9.88 -21.60
CA PHE A 20 11.25 9.83 -20.23
C PHE A 20 12.57 10.59 -20.06
N GLU A 21 13.45 10.59 -21.07
CA GLU A 21 14.65 11.43 -21.10
C GLU A 21 14.26 12.91 -21.10
N SER A 22 13.30 13.31 -21.94
CA SER A 22 12.77 14.67 -21.97
C SER A 22 12.17 15.08 -20.63
N LEU A 23 11.47 14.16 -19.97
CA LEU A 23 10.85 14.40 -18.66
C LEU A 23 11.91 14.67 -17.59
N GLN A 24 13.01 13.92 -17.57
CA GLN A 24 14.07 14.06 -16.56
C GLN A 24 14.97 15.27 -16.80
N ASN A 25 15.16 15.70 -18.05
CA ASN A 25 15.93 16.90 -18.36
C ASN A 25 15.22 18.20 -17.94
N GLY A 26 13.90 18.16 -17.71
CA GLY A 26 13.10 19.33 -17.37
C GLY A 26 13.04 19.70 -15.89
N SER A 27 13.40 18.79 -14.98
CA SER A 27 13.33 19.03 -13.53
C SER A 27 14.24 18.07 -12.75
N PRO A 28 14.80 18.51 -11.61
CA PRO A 28 15.52 17.61 -10.71
C PRO A 28 14.60 16.46 -10.26
N PHE A 29 15.18 15.31 -9.95
CA PHE A 29 14.39 14.17 -9.47
C PHE A 29 13.77 14.44 -8.09
N TRP A 30 14.59 14.90 -7.16
CA TRP A 30 14.18 15.21 -5.79
C TRP A 30 13.78 16.68 -5.70
N PHE A 31 12.90 16.99 -4.75
CA PHE A 31 12.63 18.39 -4.42
C PHE A 31 13.92 19.12 -4.04
N GLU A 32 14.02 20.38 -4.42
CA GLU A 32 15.16 21.23 -4.05
C GLU A 32 14.85 22.06 -2.80
N SER A 33 13.57 22.37 -2.56
CA SER A 33 13.18 23.30 -1.51
C SER A 33 12.96 22.61 -0.16
N SER A 34 13.59 23.17 0.87
CA SER A 34 13.34 22.76 2.26
C SER A 34 11.86 22.90 2.65
N SER A 35 11.12 23.80 2.01
CA SER A 35 9.70 24.04 2.27
C SER A 35 8.79 22.86 1.88
N GLU A 36 9.08 22.19 0.76
CA GLU A 36 8.34 21.01 0.31
C GLU A 36 8.61 19.82 1.22
N TYR A 37 9.88 19.59 1.54
CA TYR A 37 10.27 18.59 2.55
C TYR A 37 9.58 18.82 3.88
N GLN A 38 9.51 20.07 4.36
CA GLN A 38 8.83 20.38 5.63
C GLN A 38 7.35 19.99 5.61
N LYS A 39 6.63 20.16 4.49
CA LYS A 39 5.23 19.74 4.39
C LYS A 39 5.10 18.22 4.55
N VAL A 40 5.97 17.47 3.89
CA VAL A 40 5.99 16.00 3.98
C VAL A 40 6.35 15.54 5.40
N PHE A 41 7.43 16.09 5.98
CA PHE A 41 7.85 15.71 7.33
C PHE A 41 6.81 16.07 8.40
N LYS A 42 6.09 17.19 8.27
CA LYS A 42 4.98 17.54 9.18
C LYS A 42 3.86 16.49 9.11
N ALA A 43 3.47 16.06 7.92
CA ALA A 43 2.46 15.02 7.75
C ALA A 43 2.92 13.66 8.29
N MET A 44 4.19 13.30 8.05
CA MET A 44 4.79 12.09 8.63
C MET A 44 4.75 12.14 10.16
N ALA A 45 5.28 13.21 10.76
CA ALA A 45 5.33 13.38 12.21
C ALA A 45 3.93 13.36 12.85
N ALA A 46 2.95 14.06 12.26
CA ALA A 46 1.56 14.04 12.73
C ALA A 46 0.96 12.63 12.68
N THR A 47 1.25 11.87 11.63
CA THR A 47 0.76 10.50 11.48
C THR A 47 1.43 9.55 12.46
N THR A 48 2.76 9.63 12.63
CA THR A 48 3.51 8.84 13.63
C THR A 48 3.00 9.13 15.04
N ALA A 49 2.78 10.40 15.39
CA ALA A 49 2.23 10.80 16.67
C ALA A 49 0.81 10.23 16.88
N SER A 50 -0.06 10.37 15.88
CA SER A 50 -1.42 9.84 15.93
C SER A 50 -1.46 8.32 16.14
N CYS A 51 -0.62 7.57 15.40
CA CYS A 51 -0.52 6.12 15.56
C CYS A 51 -0.01 5.75 16.96
N THR A 52 0.98 6.48 17.47
CA THR A 52 1.50 6.28 18.84
C THR A 52 0.42 6.52 19.89
N THR A 53 -0.35 7.60 19.77
CA THR A 53 -1.46 7.90 20.68
C THR A 53 -2.53 6.81 20.64
N ILE A 54 -2.96 6.40 19.45
CA ILE A 54 -3.96 5.31 19.30
C ILE A 54 -3.43 4.02 19.92
N TRP A 55 -2.15 3.70 19.72
CA TRP A 55 -1.54 2.50 20.29
C TRP A 55 -1.51 2.53 21.81
N ILE A 56 -1.10 3.65 22.43
CA ILE A 56 -1.09 3.81 23.89
C ILE A 56 -2.50 3.72 24.46
N ILE A 57 -3.48 4.39 23.85
CA ILE A 57 -4.88 4.33 24.28
C ILE A 57 -5.40 2.89 24.16
N SER A 58 -5.14 2.22 23.04
CA SER A 58 -5.55 0.84 22.81
C SER A 58 -4.91 -0.12 23.81
N LEU A 59 -3.64 0.10 24.14
CA LEU A 59 -2.90 -0.69 25.13
C LEU A 59 -3.48 -0.51 26.53
N HIS A 60 -3.81 0.73 26.90
CA HIS A 60 -4.47 1.03 28.17
C HIS A 60 -5.87 0.40 28.25
N ILE A 61 -6.70 0.61 27.23
CA ILE A 61 -8.07 0.07 27.19
C ILE A 61 -8.04 -1.47 27.23
N TYR A 62 -7.23 -2.09 26.37
CA TYR A 62 -7.12 -3.54 26.33
C TYR A 62 -6.58 -4.09 27.65
N GLY A 63 -5.54 -3.46 28.20
CA GLY A 63 -4.92 -3.85 29.46
C GLY A 63 -5.85 -3.82 30.66
N ASN A 64 -6.76 -2.83 30.73
CA ASN A 64 -7.62 -2.62 31.89
C ASN A 64 -8.99 -3.29 31.78
N TYR A 65 -9.54 -3.41 30.56
CA TYR A 65 -10.93 -3.86 30.38
C TYR A 65 -11.08 -5.24 29.74
N PHE A 66 -10.06 -5.71 29.00
CA PHE A 66 -10.18 -6.94 28.21
C PHE A 66 -9.15 -8.01 28.58
N ALA A 67 -7.97 -7.59 29.03
CA ALA A 67 -6.91 -8.49 29.44
C ALA A 67 -7.11 -8.98 30.88
N THR A 68 -6.75 -10.23 31.13
CA THR A 68 -6.61 -10.77 32.49
C THR A 68 -5.24 -10.38 33.06
N LYS A 69 -5.08 -10.52 34.38
CA LYS A 69 -3.77 -10.35 35.05
C LYS A 69 -2.67 -11.26 34.46
N GLU A 70 -3.07 -12.44 34.00
CA GLU A 70 -2.18 -13.44 33.39
C GLU A 70 -1.89 -13.19 31.91
N THR A 71 -2.56 -12.24 31.27
CA THR A 71 -2.34 -11.95 29.84
C THR A 71 -0.94 -11.37 29.64
N PRO A 72 -0.07 -12.03 28.85
CA PRO A 72 1.30 -11.53 28.61
C PRO A 72 1.29 -10.15 27.92
N TYR A 73 2.31 -9.34 28.20
CA TYR A 73 2.42 -7.99 27.65
C TYR A 73 2.46 -8.00 26.11
N GLU A 74 3.15 -8.97 25.51
CA GLU A 74 3.28 -9.15 24.07
C GLU A 74 1.91 -9.32 23.41
N LYS A 75 0.99 -10.03 24.06
CA LYS A 75 -0.38 -10.19 23.56
C LYS A 75 -1.17 -8.88 23.62
N LYS A 76 -0.98 -8.08 24.68
CA LYS A 76 -1.59 -6.75 24.81
C LYS A 76 -1.04 -5.80 23.74
N ALA A 77 0.28 -5.76 23.57
CA ALA A 77 0.97 -4.95 22.58
C ALA A 77 0.55 -5.31 21.15
N LYS A 78 0.53 -6.60 20.80
CA LYS A 78 0.09 -7.10 19.50
C LYS A 78 -1.36 -6.77 19.19
N THR A 79 -2.25 -6.88 20.19
CA THR A 79 -3.67 -6.51 20.00
C THR A 79 -3.82 -5.01 19.77
N SER A 80 -3.09 -4.19 20.53
CA SER A 80 -3.09 -2.74 20.39
C SER A 80 -2.50 -2.28 19.06
N TYR A 81 -1.48 -2.98 18.58
CA TYR A 81 -0.92 -2.80 17.24
C TYR A 81 -1.96 -3.11 16.15
N GLN A 82 -2.70 -4.22 16.26
CA GLN A 82 -3.78 -4.56 15.32
C GLN A 82 -4.90 -3.50 15.29
N VAL A 83 -5.28 -2.94 16.45
CA VAL A 83 -6.25 -1.85 16.54
C VAL A 83 -5.73 -0.59 15.86
N THR A 84 -4.47 -0.23 16.10
CA THR A 84 -3.84 0.95 15.47
C THR A 84 -3.80 0.80 13.95
N ASN A 85 -3.39 -0.38 13.46
CA ASN A 85 -3.39 -0.69 12.03
C ASN A 85 -4.79 -0.64 11.43
N LEU A 86 -5.81 -1.14 12.15
CA LEU A 86 -7.21 -1.05 11.72
C LEU A 86 -7.65 0.41 11.57
N CYS A 87 -7.40 1.24 12.59
CA CYS A 87 -7.75 2.66 12.57
C CYS A 87 -7.04 3.41 11.44
N PHE A 88 -5.73 3.20 11.29
CA PHE A 88 -4.95 3.86 10.23
C PHE A 88 -5.40 3.43 8.83
N ASN A 89 -5.50 2.12 8.57
CA ASN A 89 -5.92 1.60 7.27
C ASN A 89 -7.35 2.03 6.90
N PHE A 90 -8.24 2.13 7.89
CA PHE A 90 -9.58 2.66 7.67
C PHE A 90 -9.53 4.14 7.29
N ALA A 91 -8.80 4.97 8.05
CA ALA A 91 -8.70 6.41 7.80
C ALA A 91 -8.06 6.70 6.43
N ILE A 92 -6.89 6.14 6.14
CA ILE A 92 -6.20 6.36 4.86
C ILE A 92 -6.95 5.71 3.69
N GLY A 93 -7.62 4.58 3.92
CA GLY A 93 -8.48 3.93 2.93
C GLY A 93 -9.68 4.78 2.52
N CYS A 94 -10.36 5.38 3.50
CA CYS A 94 -11.46 6.32 3.25
C CYS A 94 -10.97 7.57 2.53
N LEU A 95 -9.87 8.18 2.99
CA LEU A 95 -9.29 9.36 2.34
C LEU A 95 -8.88 9.06 0.90
N GLY A 96 -8.22 7.93 0.68
CA GLY A 96 -7.82 7.47 -0.65
C GLY A 96 -8.98 7.19 -1.58
N ALA A 97 -10.05 6.57 -1.10
CA ALA A 97 -11.26 6.38 -1.89
C ALA A 97 -11.93 7.71 -2.23
N TYR A 98 -12.00 8.65 -1.29
CA TYR A 98 -12.47 10.01 -1.54
C TYR A 98 -11.65 10.69 -2.64
N MET A 99 -10.32 10.71 -2.49
CA MET A 99 -9.42 11.29 -3.47
C MET A 99 -9.52 10.60 -4.84
N GLN A 100 -9.56 9.26 -4.87
CA GLN A 100 -9.57 8.49 -6.12
C GLN A 100 -10.86 8.63 -6.93
N TYR A 101 -12.01 8.69 -6.27
CA TYR A 101 -13.32 8.61 -6.93
C TYR A 101 -14.10 9.93 -6.94
N TRP A 102 -13.75 10.89 -6.09
CA TRP A 102 -14.42 12.20 -6.04
C TRP A 102 -13.50 13.36 -6.40
N VAL A 103 -12.23 13.37 -5.97
CA VAL A 103 -11.32 14.50 -6.26
C VAL A 103 -10.67 14.33 -7.62
N LEU A 104 -9.95 13.23 -7.83
CA LEU A 104 -9.16 12.97 -9.04
C LEU A 104 -9.98 13.14 -10.34
N PRO A 105 -11.23 12.67 -10.48
CA PRO A 105 -12.02 12.87 -11.70
C PRO A 105 -12.40 14.32 -12.00
N THR A 106 -12.35 15.21 -11.00
CA THR A 106 -12.68 16.64 -11.17
C THR A 106 -11.51 17.47 -11.67
N LEU A 107 -10.30 16.91 -11.68
CA LEU A 107 -9.11 17.61 -12.11
C LEU A 107 -9.08 17.75 -13.63
N PRO A 108 -8.75 18.94 -14.19
CA PRO A 108 -8.72 19.15 -15.64
C PRO A 108 -7.82 18.14 -16.38
N ALA A 109 -6.72 17.74 -15.75
CA ALA A 109 -5.75 16.80 -16.32
C ALA A 109 -6.22 15.33 -16.32
N TYR A 110 -7.32 14.97 -15.64
CA TYR A 110 -7.72 13.57 -15.44
C TYR A 110 -7.89 12.77 -16.74
N ASN A 111 -8.64 13.32 -17.69
CA ASN A 111 -8.92 12.68 -18.98
C ASN A 111 -7.95 13.09 -20.09
N ALA A 112 -7.23 14.20 -19.90
CA ALA A 112 -6.33 14.76 -20.91
C ALA A 112 -4.89 14.26 -20.78
N ALA A 113 -4.44 13.91 -19.57
CA ALA A 113 -3.06 13.52 -19.32
C ALA A 113 -2.76 12.11 -19.88
N SER A 114 -1.75 12.04 -20.75
CA SER A 114 -1.09 10.82 -21.18
C SER A 114 -0.52 10.03 -20.00
N SER A 115 -0.12 8.78 -20.24
CA SER A 115 0.44 7.93 -19.18
C SER A 115 1.74 8.49 -18.57
N ILE A 116 2.46 9.36 -19.28
CA ILE A 116 3.72 9.95 -18.84
C ILE A 116 3.48 11.27 -18.12
N GLU A 117 2.54 12.10 -18.58
CA GLU A 117 2.12 13.31 -17.87
C GLU A 117 1.55 13.02 -16.48
N ARG A 118 1.06 11.79 -16.24
CA ARG A 118 0.62 11.31 -14.93
C ARG A 118 1.75 11.10 -13.90
N ILE A 119 3.01 11.22 -14.31
CA ILE A 119 4.21 11.03 -13.48
C ILE A 119 4.66 12.32 -12.79
N PRO A 120 4.87 13.46 -13.50
CA PRO A 120 5.27 14.73 -12.89
C PRO A 120 4.15 15.39 -12.05
N GLY A 121 4.46 16.52 -11.41
CA GLY A 121 3.65 17.25 -10.43
C GLY A 121 2.26 17.77 -10.82
N LEU A 122 1.63 17.24 -11.87
CA LEU A 122 0.26 17.60 -12.27
C LEU A 122 -0.80 17.26 -11.20
N PHE A 123 -0.45 16.43 -10.22
CA PHE A 123 -1.34 15.94 -9.18
C PHE A 123 -0.71 16.12 -7.79
N ASP A 124 -0.01 17.23 -7.59
CA ASP A 124 0.76 17.52 -6.38
C ASP A 124 -0.07 17.38 -5.10
N GLU A 125 -1.37 17.68 -5.12
CA GLU A 125 -2.28 17.52 -3.99
C GLU A 125 -2.30 16.11 -3.36
N PHE A 126 -1.87 15.07 -4.09
CA PHE A 126 -1.85 13.70 -3.58
C PHE A 126 -0.57 13.30 -2.87
N TYR A 127 0.43 14.20 -2.72
CA TYR A 127 1.66 13.92 -1.96
C TYR A 127 1.38 13.55 -0.49
N LEU A 128 0.24 13.99 0.05
CA LEU A 128 -0.13 13.73 1.45
C LEU A 128 -0.30 12.23 1.73
N MET A 129 -0.79 11.45 0.76
CA MET A 129 -1.03 10.02 0.91
C MET A 129 0.26 9.22 1.21
N PRO A 130 1.32 9.29 0.38
CA PRO A 130 2.58 8.64 0.71
C PRO A 130 3.25 9.24 1.94
N ALA A 131 3.09 10.54 2.22
CA ALA A 131 3.62 11.15 3.44
C ALA A 131 3.00 10.55 4.71
N MET A 132 1.68 10.36 4.74
CA MET A 132 0.99 9.66 5.82
C MET A 132 1.46 8.21 5.92
N GLN A 133 1.61 7.51 4.79
CA GLN A 133 2.12 6.14 4.81
C GLN A 133 3.53 6.05 5.38
N LEU A 134 4.43 6.96 5.00
CA LEU A 134 5.78 7.03 5.57
C LEU A 134 5.75 7.29 7.09
N GLY A 135 4.84 8.16 7.56
CA GLY A 135 4.64 8.40 8.98
C GLY A 135 4.13 7.17 9.73
N TYR A 136 3.22 6.41 9.13
CA TYR A 136 2.80 5.11 9.65
C TYR A 136 3.96 4.11 9.68
N GLN A 137 4.76 4.02 8.61
CA GLN A 137 5.91 3.11 8.54
C GLN A 137 6.98 3.44 9.58
N ALA A 138 7.23 4.72 9.83
CA ALA A 138 8.13 5.20 10.88
C ALA A 138 7.67 4.76 12.29
N TRP A 139 6.37 4.55 12.49
CA TRP A 139 5.81 3.99 13.72
C TRP A 139 5.75 2.45 13.70
N SER A 140 5.24 1.85 12.62
CA SER A 140 4.91 0.43 12.56
C SER A 140 6.15 -0.46 12.53
N ILE A 141 7.23 -0.04 11.87
CA ILE A 141 8.46 -0.85 11.78
C ILE A 141 9.10 -1.04 13.17
N PRO A 142 9.41 0.03 13.96
CA PRO A 142 9.95 -0.14 15.31
C PRO A 142 9.03 -0.97 16.22
N ILE A 143 7.72 -0.67 16.23
CA ILE A 143 6.77 -1.38 17.10
C ILE A 143 6.60 -2.85 16.65
N GLY A 144 6.54 -3.08 15.34
CA GLY A 144 6.42 -4.38 14.71
C GLY A 144 7.60 -5.29 15.05
N ILE A 145 8.83 -4.77 14.98
CA ILE A 145 10.05 -5.51 15.29
C ILE A 145 10.19 -5.73 16.80
N LEU A 146 10.06 -4.67 17.62
CA LEU A 146 10.40 -4.73 19.03
C LEU A 146 9.33 -5.40 19.90
N TYR A 147 8.04 -5.24 19.56
CA TYR A 147 6.94 -5.65 20.44
C TYR A 147 5.98 -6.68 19.84
N VAL A 148 5.93 -6.81 18.51
CA VAL A 148 4.94 -7.68 17.83
C VAL A 148 5.59 -8.93 17.25
N GLY A 149 6.86 -8.86 16.86
CA GLY A 149 7.57 -9.94 16.17
C GLY A 149 7.04 -10.16 14.76
N GLU A 150 6.98 -9.09 13.94
CA GLU A 150 6.54 -9.20 12.55
C GLU A 150 7.41 -10.17 11.72
N SER A 151 6.80 -10.83 10.74
CA SER A 151 7.51 -11.78 9.89
C SER A 151 8.46 -11.06 8.92
N LYS A 152 9.46 -11.78 8.40
CA LYS A 152 10.43 -11.22 7.44
C LYS A 152 9.76 -10.70 6.18
N GLU A 153 8.71 -11.36 5.71
CA GLU A 153 7.92 -10.95 4.54
C GLU A 153 7.22 -9.61 4.78
N MET A 154 6.70 -9.37 6.00
CA MET A 154 6.09 -8.10 6.37
C MET A 154 7.14 -6.99 6.48
N ILE A 155 8.34 -7.28 6.98
CA ILE A 155 9.45 -6.31 7.00
C ILE A 155 9.83 -5.92 5.57
N CYS A 156 10.00 -6.89 4.67
CA CYS A 156 10.27 -6.61 3.25
C CYS A 156 9.12 -5.84 2.60
N HIS A 157 7.87 -6.13 2.96
CA HIS A 157 6.71 -5.37 2.51
C HIS A 157 6.82 -3.89 2.94
N HIS A 158 7.09 -3.63 4.22
CA HIS A 158 7.27 -2.28 4.76
C HIS A 158 8.39 -1.52 4.04
N LEU A 159 9.53 -2.17 3.78
CA LEU A 159 10.62 -1.57 3.02
C LEU A 159 10.19 -1.16 1.61
N GLY A 160 9.44 -2.01 0.90
CA GLY A 160 8.88 -1.67 -0.41
C GLY A 160 7.91 -0.49 -0.34
N VAL A 161 7.08 -0.43 0.69
CA VAL A 161 6.16 0.69 0.95
C VAL A 161 6.94 1.97 1.26
N VAL A 162 8.04 1.92 2.01
CA VAL A 162 8.92 3.07 2.29
C VAL A 162 9.59 3.59 1.02
N LEU A 163 10.07 2.71 0.14
CA LEU A 163 10.66 3.12 -1.14
C LEU A 163 9.60 3.78 -2.04
N ALA A 164 8.43 3.15 -2.19
CA ALA A 164 7.34 3.72 -2.98
C ALA A 164 6.84 5.05 -2.39
N GLY A 165 6.72 5.13 -1.06
CA GLY A 165 6.29 6.33 -0.35
C GLY A 165 7.31 7.46 -0.48
N SER A 166 8.61 7.16 -0.37
CA SER A 166 9.68 8.16 -0.54
C SER A 166 9.66 8.76 -1.95
N CYS A 167 9.46 7.92 -2.97
CA CYS A 167 9.31 8.39 -4.34
C CYS A 167 8.07 9.28 -4.49
N GLY A 168 6.92 8.83 -3.99
CA GLY A 168 5.66 9.58 -4.08
C GLY A 168 5.65 10.90 -3.30
N ALA A 169 6.37 10.96 -2.18
CA ALA A 169 6.33 12.11 -1.28
C ALA A 169 7.43 13.13 -1.53
N PHE A 170 8.63 12.73 -1.98
CA PHE A 170 9.81 13.60 -2.04
C PHE A 170 10.38 13.86 -3.43
N SER A 171 9.78 13.28 -4.48
CA SER A 171 10.27 13.44 -5.86
C SER A 171 9.31 14.21 -6.73
N HIS A 172 9.83 14.89 -7.76
CA HIS A 172 9.02 15.49 -8.81
C HIS A 172 8.32 14.43 -9.67
N PHE A 173 8.86 13.20 -9.72
CA PHE A 173 8.38 12.08 -10.52
C PHE A 173 7.62 11.03 -9.69
N GLY A 174 6.90 11.46 -8.65
CA GLY A 174 6.31 10.60 -7.62
C GLY A 174 5.08 9.79 -8.05
N PHE A 175 4.75 9.68 -9.34
CA PHE A 175 3.62 8.88 -9.83
C PHE A 175 2.29 9.29 -9.17
N ARG A 176 2.08 10.61 -9.01
CA ARG A 176 1.06 11.15 -8.10
C ARG A 176 -0.37 10.77 -8.45
N TYR A 177 -0.66 10.60 -9.74
CA TYR A 177 -1.95 10.13 -10.24
C TYR A 177 -2.40 8.81 -9.60
N TRP A 178 -1.46 7.89 -9.31
CA TRP A 178 -1.79 6.56 -8.79
C TRP A 178 -1.73 6.44 -7.27
N LEU A 179 -1.24 7.47 -6.56
CA LEU A 179 -1.03 7.42 -5.11
C LEU A 179 -2.34 7.24 -4.31
N PRO A 180 -3.47 7.88 -4.65
CA PRO A 180 -4.74 7.64 -3.95
C PRO A 180 -5.17 6.17 -4.00
N PHE A 181 -4.91 5.50 -5.13
CA PHE A 181 -5.20 4.09 -5.28
C PHE A 181 -4.26 3.20 -4.45
N PHE A 182 -2.95 3.37 -4.62
CA PHE A 182 -1.94 2.49 -3.99
C PHE A 182 -1.79 2.67 -2.49
N PHE A 183 -1.81 3.91 -1.99
CA PHE A 183 -1.65 4.21 -0.56
C PHE A 183 -2.98 4.35 0.18
N GLY A 184 -4.09 4.34 -0.55
CA GLY A 184 -5.41 4.57 0.00
C GLY A 184 -6.37 3.43 -0.29
N VAL A 185 -6.94 3.39 -1.49
CA VAL A 185 -7.96 2.37 -1.85
C VAL A 185 -7.49 0.94 -1.56
N PHE A 186 -6.21 0.64 -1.81
CA PHE A 186 -5.57 -0.63 -1.46
C PHE A 186 -5.76 -1.03 0.01
N GLU A 187 -5.69 -0.07 0.93
CA GLU A 187 -5.78 -0.31 2.37
C GLU A 187 -7.21 -0.58 2.88
N LEU A 188 -8.24 -0.26 2.08
CA LEU A 188 -9.62 -0.64 2.43
C LEU A 188 -9.80 -2.16 2.56
N SER A 189 -9.04 -2.94 1.79
CA SER A 189 -9.06 -4.41 1.91
C SER A 189 -8.29 -4.92 3.14
N SER A 190 -7.43 -4.10 3.75
CA SER A 190 -6.71 -4.39 4.99
C SER A 190 -7.61 -4.27 6.22
N VAL A 191 -8.70 -3.50 6.15
CA VAL A 191 -9.68 -3.33 7.24
C VAL A 191 -10.36 -4.66 7.63
N PRO A 192 -11.04 -5.39 6.71
CA PRO A 192 -11.64 -6.67 7.06
C PRO A 192 -10.59 -7.74 7.39
N LEU A 193 -9.38 -7.64 6.84
CA LEU A 193 -8.25 -8.50 7.21
C LEU A 193 -7.85 -8.31 8.69
N ALA A 194 -7.73 -7.06 9.14
CA ALA A 194 -7.40 -6.74 10.53
C ALA A 194 -8.48 -7.27 11.49
N MET A 195 -9.77 -7.10 11.14
CA MET A 195 -10.87 -7.66 11.92
C MET A 195 -10.82 -9.20 11.98
N MET A 196 -10.57 -9.86 10.85
CA MET A 196 -10.40 -11.32 10.79
C MET A 196 -9.21 -11.77 11.66
N ASN A 197 -8.08 -11.06 11.62
CA ASN A 197 -6.90 -11.36 12.43
C ASN A 197 -7.16 -11.17 13.93
N MET A 198 -7.98 -10.20 14.31
CA MET A 198 -8.42 -9.99 15.68
C MET A 198 -9.26 -11.17 16.19
N PHE A 199 -10.23 -11.66 15.42
CA PHE A 199 -10.98 -12.89 15.74
C PHE A 199 -10.10 -14.15 15.72
N ASN A 200 -9.06 -14.16 14.88
CA ASN A 200 -8.09 -15.25 14.87
C ASN A 200 -7.28 -15.32 16.16
N SER A 201 -6.91 -14.15 16.70
CA SER A 201 -6.10 -14.01 17.91
C SER A 201 -6.92 -14.15 19.21
N HIS A 202 -8.24 -13.99 19.15
CA HIS A 202 -9.15 -14.03 20.30
C HIS A 202 -10.28 -15.06 20.10
N PRO A 203 -10.05 -16.36 20.42
CA PRO A 203 -11.04 -17.42 20.24
C PRO A 203 -12.37 -17.16 20.95
N GLU A 204 -12.34 -16.54 22.14
CA GLU A 204 -13.56 -16.22 22.89
C GLU A 204 -14.41 -15.16 22.17
N ALA A 205 -13.80 -14.14 21.59
CA ALA A 205 -14.52 -13.17 20.75
C ALA A 205 -15.14 -13.84 19.51
N ARG A 206 -14.44 -14.81 18.92
CA ARG A 206 -14.95 -15.59 17.78
C ARG A 206 -16.17 -16.43 18.15
N LYS A 207 -16.17 -17.06 19.33
CA LYS A 207 -17.31 -17.84 19.85
C LYS A 207 -18.49 -16.93 20.18
N LYS A 208 -18.24 -15.76 20.77
CA LYS A 208 -19.28 -14.80 21.17
C LYS A 208 -19.92 -14.09 19.97
N HIS A 209 -19.14 -13.80 18.93
CA HIS A 209 -19.60 -13.07 17.75
C HIS A 209 -19.32 -13.83 16.43
N PRO A 210 -19.92 -15.02 16.24
CA PRO A 210 -19.63 -15.88 15.09
C PRO A 210 -20.06 -15.25 13.76
N ILE A 211 -21.15 -14.47 13.76
CA ILE A 211 -21.64 -13.76 12.57
C ILE A 211 -20.63 -12.69 12.14
N LEU A 212 -20.14 -11.86 13.08
CA LEU A 212 -19.16 -10.80 12.76
C LEU A 212 -17.86 -11.39 12.21
N ASN A 213 -17.38 -12.51 12.78
CA ASN A 213 -16.23 -13.22 12.26
C ASN A 213 -16.48 -13.80 10.85
N HIS A 214 -17.68 -14.31 10.58
CA HIS A 214 -18.03 -14.78 9.25
C HIS A 214 -18.05 -13.63 8.24
N VAL A 215 -18.71 -12.52 8.58
CA VAL A 215 -18.76 -11.31 7.76
C VAL A 215 -17.36 -10.77 7.50
N SER A 216 -16.48 -10.65 8.51
CA SER A 216 -15.13 -10.14 8.29
C SER A 216 -14.33 -11.01 7.31
N ARG A 217 -14.50 -12.34 7.36
CA ARG A 217 -13.82 -13.26 6.43
C ARG A 217 -14.35 -13.11 5.01
N VAL A 218 -15.66 -13.08 4.83
CA VAL A 218 -16.28 -12.91 3.50
C VAL A 218 -15.91 -11.54 2.91
N SER A 219 -16.03 -10.47 3.71
CA SER A 219 -15.65 -9.11 3.31
C SER A 219 -14.17 -9.02 2.95
N PHE A 220 -13.28 -9.72 3.67
CA PHE A 220 -11.87 -9.78 3.32
C PHE A 220 -11.64 -10.43 1.96
N VAL A 221 -12.20 -11.62 1.73
CA VAL A 221 -12.07 -12.33 0.44
C VAL A 221 -12.58 -11.46 -0.71
N ALA A 222 -13.78 -10.89 -0.56
CA ALA A 222 -14.40 -10.07 -1.60
C ALA A 222 -13.59 -8.80 -1.89
N SER A 223 -13.25 -8.03 -0.85
CA SER A 223 -12.49 -6.78 -0.99
C SER A 223 -11.08 -7.02 -1.51
N PHE A 224 -10.39 -8.08 -1.06
CA PHE A 224 -9.04 -8.41 -1.51
C PHE A 224 -9.01 -8.75 -3.01
N LEU A 225 -9.91 -9.64 -3.45
CA LEU A 225 -9.99 -10.02 -4.87
C LEU A 225 -10.44 -8.84 -5.75
N TYR A 226 -11.39 -8.04 -5.30
CA TYR A 226 -11.86 -6.90 -6.09
C TYR A 226 -10.83 -5.77 -6.17
N ILE A 227 -10.31 -5.31 -5.02
CA ILE A 227 -9.44 -4.14 -4.98
C ILE A 227 -8.02 -4.51 -5.41
N ARG A 228 -7.44 -5.52 -4.78
CA ARG A 228 -6.00 -5.80 -4.93
C ARG A 228 -5.67 -6.77 -6.06
N VAL A 229 -6.66 -7.41 -6.67
CA VAL A 229 -6.47 -8.23 -7.88
C VAL A 229 -7.13 -7.55 -9.07
N TRP A 230 -8.46 -7.44 -9.09
CA TRP A 230 -9.18 -6.94 -10.26
C TRP A 230 -8.83 -5.49 -10.60
N LYS A 231 -8.90 -4.55 -9.65
CA LYS A 231 -8.53 -3.14 -9.91
C LYS A 231 -7.02 -2.93 -10.09
N TRP A 232 -6.20 -3.76 -9.46
CA TRP A 232 -4.74 -3.62 -9.56
C TRP A 232 -4.18 -4.11 -10.88
N LEU A 233 -4.66 -5.25 -11.43
CA LEU A 233 -4.12 -5.83 -12.66
C LEU A 233 -4.02 -4.88 -13.85
N PRO A 234 -4.95 -3.94 -14.11
CA PRO A 234 -4.76 -2.95 -15.17
C PRO A 234 -3.80 -1.82 -14.79
N VAL A 235 -3.68 -1.47 -13.51
CA VAL A 235 -2.93 -0.29 -13.04
C VAL A 235 -1.47 -0.62 -12.69
N GLY A 236 -1.25 -1.74 -12.01
CA GLY A 236 0.05 -2.19 -11.53
C GLY A 236 1.10 -2.33 -12.63
N PRO A 237 0.83 -3.09 -13.72
CA PRO A 237 1.77 -3.21 -14.83
C PRO A 237 2.10 -1.88 -15.50
N LEU A 238 1.14 -0.96 -15.62
CA LEU A 238 1.39 0.38 -16.18
C LEU A 238 2.31 1.19 -15.27
N TYR A 239 2.06 1.19 -13.96
CA TYR A 239 2.92 1.81 -12.97
C TYR A 239 4.34 1.22 -13.04
N MET A 240 4.45 -0.12 -13.08
CA MET A 240 5.75 -0.80 -13.12
C MET A 240 6.52 -0.52 -14.42
N ARG A 241 5.84 -0.50 -15.56
CA ARG A 241 6.41 -0.11 -16.86
C ARG A 241 7.00 1.30 -16.77
N ASN A 242 6.21 2.25 -16.27
CA ASN A 242 6.65 3.64 -16.18
C ASN A 242 7.82 3.81 -15.18
N ASN A 243 7.80 3.09 -14.06
CA ASN A 243 8.91 3.07 -13.10
C ASN A 243 10.20 2.48 -13.72
N PHE A 244 10.06 1.44 -14.54
CA PHE A 244 11.19 0.85 -15.27
C PHE A 244 11.81 1.82 -16.28
N PHE A 245 11.02 2.51 -17.09
CA PHE A 245 11.55 3.51 -18.04
C PHE A 245 12.21 4.68 -17.30
N LEU A 246 11.63 5.15 -16.19
CA LEU A 246 12.24 6.18 -15.36
C LEU A 246 13.61 5.74 -14.81
N PHE A 247 13.75 4.46 -14.42
CA PHE A 247 15.03 3.87 -14.04
C PHE A 247 16.04 3.83 -15.20
N LEU A 248 15.61 3.40 -16.39
CA LEU A 248 16.49 3.27 -17.55
C LEU A 248 17.13 4.60 -17.94
N THR A 249 16.32 5.65 -17.99
CA THR A 249 16.73 6.99 -18.43
C THR A 249 17.45 7.78 -17.34
N ALA A 250 17.30 7.40 -16.06
CA ALA A 250 17.94 8.12 -14.96
C ALA A 250 19.47 8.13 -15.09
N GLU A 251 20.07 9.28 -14.77
CA GLU A 251 21.52 9.44 -14.69
C GLU A 251 22.14 8.50 -13.64
N PHE A 252 23.35 8.02 -13.90
CA PHE A 252 24.07 7.15 -12.98
C PHE A 252 24.30 7.84 -11.63
N GLY A 253 23.99 7.14 -10.54
CA GLY A 253 24.17 7.65 -9.18
C GLY A 253 23.14 7.12 -8.20
N ALA A 254 22.95 7.85 -7.09
CA ALA A 254 22.04 7.48 -6.02
C ALA A 254 20.58 7.38 -6.50
N THR A 255 20.13 8.27 -7.39
CA THR A 255 18.77 8.27 -7.94
C THR A 255 18.51 7.02 -8.78
N LYS A 256 19.43 6.63 -9.67
CA LYS A 256 19.27 5.39 -10.47
C LYS A 256 19.25 4.14 -9.61
N LEU A 257 20.08 4.09 -8.56
CA LEU A 257 20.06 3.00 -7.58
C LEU A 257 18.73 2.96 -6.81
N PHE A 258 18.24 4.12 -6.36
CA PHE A 258 16.95 4.21 -5.66
C PHE A 258 15.80 3.71 -6.55
N LEU A 259 15.75 4.15 -7.82
CA LEU A 259 14.73 3.72 -8.77
C LEU A 259 14.82 2.23 -9.08
N LEU A 260 16.02 1.67 -9.20
CA LEU A 260 16.22 0.22 -9.34
C LEU A 260 15.64 -0.53 -8.14
N LEU A 261 15.96 -0.10 -6.92
CA LEU A 261 15.45 -0.74 -5.70
C LEU A 261 13.93 -0.62 -5.62
N GLN A 262 13.37 0.55 -5.93
CA GLN A 262 11.93 0.77 -5.99
C GLN A 262 11.27 -0.18 -7.02
N PHE A 263 11.87 -0.32 -8.21
CA PHE A 263 11.38 -1.23 -9.25
C PHE A 263 11.37 -2.69 -8.76
N LEU A 264 12.49 -3.16 -8.20
CA LEU A 264 12.63 -4.53 -7.70
C LEU A 264 11.63 -4.83 -6.56
N PHE A 265 11.48 -3.90 -5.61
CA PHE A 265 10.47 -4.03 -4.56
C PHE A 265 9.04 -3.94 -5.10
N GLY A 266 8.78 -3.15 -6.14
CA GLY A 266 7.50 -3.10 -6.84
C GLY A 266 7.13 -4.46 -7.46
N VAL A 267 8.09 -5.10 -8.13
CA VAL A 267 7.92 -6.46 -8.66
C VAL A 267 7.67 -7.47 -7.53
N TYR A 268 8.45 -7.39 -6.44
CA TYR A 268 8.28 -8.24 -5.28
C TYR A 268 6.89 -8.09 -4.63
N LEU A 269 6.42 -6.85 -4.42
CA LEU A 269 5.10 -6.57 -3.87
C LEU A 269 3.99 -7.07 -4.80
N GLY A 270 4.13 -6.88 -6.11
CA GLY A 270 3.22 -7.45 -7.11
C GLY A 270 3.17 -8.97 -7.08
N TYR A 271 4.33 -9.63 -6.92
CA TYR A 271 4.39 -11.08 -6.74
C TYR A 271 3.67 -11.53 -5.46
N LEU A 272 3.93 -10.89 -4.31
CA LEU A 272 3.24 -11.21 -3.05
C LEU A 272 1.73 -11.07 -3.18
N GLN A 273 1.28 -10.01 -3.87
CA GLN A 273 -0.13 -9.75 -4.12
C GLN A 273 -0.81 -10.90 -4.88
N MET A 274 -0.15 -11.41 -5.92
CA MET A 274 -0.66 -12.54 -6.71
C MET A 274 -0.56 -13.87 -5.95
N TYR A 275 0.52 -14.09 -5.20
CA TYR A 275 0.68 -15.25 -4.33
C TYR A 275 -0.47 -15.35 -3.32
N TRP A 276 -0.78 -14.24 -2.63
CA TRP A 276 -1.91 -14.19 -1.70
C TRP A 276 -3.26 -14.32 -2.39
N ALA A 277 -3.44 -13.76 -3.59
CA ALA A 277 -4.65 -13.95 -4.39
C ALA A 277 -4.94 -15.42 -4.65
N VAL A 278 -3.91 -16.20 -5.03
CA VAL A 278 -4.04 -17.64 -5.25
C VAL A 278 -4.43 -18.36 -3.96
N MET A 279 -3.84 -17.99 -2.82
CA MET A 279 -4.21 -18.60 -1.53
C MET A 279 -5.66 -18.28 -1.14
N VAL A 280 -6.08 -17.02 -1.25
CA VAL A 280 -7.43 -16.56 -0.94
C VAL A 280 -8.46 -17.24 -1.84
N ALA A 281 -8.19 -17.29 -3.15
CA ALA A 281 -9.06 -17.97 -4.11
C ALA A 281 -9.18 -19.47 -3.83
N ARG A 282 -8.07 -20.16 -3.53
CA ARG A 282 -8.09 -21.59 -3.16
C ARG A 282 -8.91 -21.84 -1.89
N LEU A 283 -8.77 -20.99 -0.87
CA LEU A 283 -9.56 -21.10 0.37
C LEU A 283 -11.05 -20.86 0.12
N ALA A 284 -11.40 -19.87 -0.72
CA ALA A 284 -12.78 -19.60 -1.11
C ALA A 284 -13.40 -20.76 -1.89
N LEU A 285 -12.68 -21.30 -2.89
CA LEU A 285 -13.13 -22.45 -3.67
C LEU A 285 -13.32 -23.70 -2.81
N ARG A 286 -12.43 -23.97 -1.86
CA ARG A 286 -12.60 -25.06 -0.88
C ARG A 286 -13.82 -24.86 0.01
N PHE A 287 -14.16 -23.62 0.36
CA PHE A 287 -15.36 -23.35 1.14
C PHE A 287 -16.65 -23.57 0.33
N ILE A 288 -16.65 -23.21 -0.95
CA ILE A 288 -17.81 -23.34 -1.85
C ILE A 288 -18.00 -24.80 -2.32
N PHE A 289 -16.92 -25.44 -2.78
CA PHE A 289 -16.96 -26.76 -3.42
C PHE A 289 -16.48 -27.92 -2.54
N GLY A 290 -15.89 -27.63 -1.38
CA GLY A 290 -15.45 -28.65 -0.43
C GLY A 290 -16.64 -29.37 0.20
N LYS A 291 -17.02 -30.50 -0.41
CA LYS A 291 -18.04 -31.42 0.10
C LYS A 291 -17.83 -31.71 1.59
N LYS A 292 -18.93 -31.64 2.36
CA LYS A 292 -19.06 -32.21 3.71
C LYS A 292 -18.37 -33.58 3.75
N LYS A 293 -17.34 -33.74 4.60
CA LYS A 293 -16.97 -35.09 5.05
C LYS A 293 -18.26 -35.71 5.63
N LYS A 294 -18.77 -36.75 4.99
CA LYS A 294 -19.77 -37.64 5.60
C LYS A 294 -19.21 -38.02 6.97
N LYS A 295 -19.92 -37.67 8.05
CA LYS A 295 -19.74 -38.37 9.32
C LYS A 295 -20.16 -39.82 9.03
N ALA A 296 -19.18 -40.71 8.97
CA ALA A 296 -19.42 -42.13 9.20
C ALA A 296 -19.64 -42.31 10.71
#